data_AF-A0A528BDU4-F1
#
_entry.id   AF-A0A528BDU4-F1
#
_cell.length_a   1.000
_cell.length_b   1.000
_cell.length_c   1.000
_cell.angle_alpha   90.00
_cell.angle_beta   90.00
_cell.angle_gamma   90.00
#
_symmetry.space_group_name_H-M   'P 1'
#
loop_
_entity.id
_entity.type
_entity.pdbx_description
1 polymer ?
#
loop_
_entity_poly.entity_id
_entity_poly.type
_entity_poly.pdbx_seq_one_letter_code
_entity_poly.pdbx_strand_id
1 'polypeptide(L)'
;AMEAPEPDILRQAPKEDHTAILRRGEIGRLAAQSAIISGGAMAVSLLGATRYGLDSPITRTMTFESLVMAQLLHAITSRSDRHSILDRSPRPPNHALSLIIGGSMAVQAGCLLIPFFRRLLGIAPITGTDAIITLAGGTLPFLAMEWMKSRRDTVDGELVWTRAKEQANLPAQV
;
A
#
# COMPACT_ATOMS: atom_id res chain seq x y z
N ALA A 1 -3.57 4.10 16.44
CA ALA A 1 -3.27 2.97 17.36
C ALA A 1 -4.58 2.42 17.94
N MET A 2 -5.34 1.67 17.12
CA MET A 2 -6.64 1.05 17.48
C MET A 2 -6.71 -0.41 17.02
N GLU A 3 -5.57 -1.01 16.67
CA GLU A 3 -5.48 -2.42 16.28
C GLU A 3 -5.51 -3.26 17.57
N ALA A 4 -6.29 -4.35 17.58
CA ALA A 4 -6.30 -5.25 18.72
C ALA A 4 -4.92 -5.91 18.89
N PRO A 5 -4.41 -6.04 20.12
CA PRO A 5 -3.18 -6.78 20.38
C PRO A 5 -3.28 -8.21 19.83
N GLU A 6 -2.22 -8.72 19.21
CA GLU A 6 -2.23 -10.11 18.74
C GLU A 6 -2.38 -11.07 19.95
N PRO A 7 -3.20 -12.12 19.86
CA PRO A 7 -3.53 -12.96 21.02
C PRO A 7 -2.32 -13.68 21.62
N ASP A 8 -1.20 -13.74 20.89
CA ASP A 8 0.01 -14.45 21.28
C ASP A 8 1.14 -13.51 21.78
N ILE A 9 0.92 -12.19 21.91
CA ILE A 9 2.04 -11.27 22.25
C ILE A 9 2.70 -11.60 23.58
N LEU A 10 1.93 -12.12 24.54
CA LEU A 10 2.41 -12.46 25.89
C LEU A 10 3.14 -13.80 25.94
N ARG A 11 3.07 -14.62 24.88
CA ARG A 11 3.83 -15.86 24.72
C ARG A 11 5.11 -15.67 23.91
N GLN A 12 5.26 -14.51 23.28
CA GLN A 12 6.44 -14.16 22.52
C GLN A 12 7.54 -13.67 23.46
N ALA A 13 8.78 -14.16 23.25
CA ALA A 13 9.92 -13.70 24.03
C ALA A 13 10.09 -12.17 23.88
N PRO A 14 10.48 -11.45 24.95
CA PRO A 14 10.71 -10.01 24.89
C PRO A 14 11.65 -9.67 23.74
N LYS A 15 11.29 -8.65 22.96
CA LYS A 15 12.11 -8.17 21.85
C LYS A 15 13.45 -7.67 22.40
N GLU A 16 14.57 -8.16 21.86
CA GLU A 16 15.90 -7.73 22.30
C GLU A 16 16.10 -6.22 22.04
N ASP A 17 16.61 -5.50 23.04
CA ASP A 17 16.76 -4.03 23.09
C ASP A 17 17.54 -3.43 21.90
N HIS A 18 18.38 -4.21 21.24
CA HIS A 18 19.26 -3.76 20.14
C HIS A 18 18.76 -4.14 18.75
N THR A 19 17.56 -4.71 18.63
CA THR A 19 16.99 -5.00 17.31
C THR A 19 16.48 -3.73 16.65
N ALA A 20 17.12 -3.33 15.54
CA ALA A 20 16.67 -2.22 14.72
C ALA A 20 15.18 -2.36 14.37
N ILE A 21 14.42 -1.26 14.51
CA ILE A 21 12.99 -1.22 14.18
C ILE A 21 12.78 -1.55 12.70
N LEU A 22 13.68 -1.08 11.82
CA LEU A 22 13.79 -1.52 10.44
C LEU A 22 15.06 -2.35 10.24
N ARG A 23 14.90 -3.61 9.84
CA ARG A 23 16.00 -4.47 9.37
C ARG A 23 16.41 -4.06 7.95
N ARG A 24 17.68 -4.29 7.58
CA ARG A 24 18.20 -3.93 6.23
C ARG A 24 17.36 -4.49 5.07
N GLY A 25 16.80 -5.69 5.21
CA GLY A 25 15.89 -6.28 4.22
C GLY A 25 14.54 -5.56 4.11
N GLU A 26 14.07 -4.95 5.20
CA GLU A 26 12.82 -4.16 5.22
C GLU A 26 13.02 -2.78 4.58
N ILE A 27 14.20 -2.19 4.73
CA ILE A 27 14.57 -0.93 4.04
C ILE A 27 14.50 -1.12 2.52
N GLY A 28 15.09 -2.18 1.98
CA GLY A 28 15.03 -2.48 0.54
C GLY A 28 13.60 -2.68 0.04
N ARG A 29 12.76 -3.35 0.85
CA ARG A 29 11.34 -3.53 0.54
C ARG A 29 10.58 -2.20 0.53
N LEU A 30 10.79 -1.36 1.53
CA LEU A 30 10.16 -0.03 1.63
C LEU A 30 10.60 0.88 0.47
N ALA A 31 11.88 0.83 0.10
CA ALA A 31 12.40 1.55 -1.05
C ALA A 31 11.73 1.10 -2.36
N ALA A 32 11.57 -0.21 -2.56
CA ALA A 32 10.87 -0.74 -3.73
C ALA A 32 9.39 -0.32 -3.79
N GLN A 33 8.67 -0.39 -2.66
CA GLN A 33 7.28 0.07 -2.57
C GLN A 33 7.16 1.58 -2.89
N SER A 34 8.06 2.39 -2.32
CA SER A 34 8.12 3.83 -2.56
C SER A 34 8.42 4.16 -4.02
N ALA A 35 9.29 3.39 -4.67
CA ALA A 35 9.60 3.52 -6.09
C ALA A 35 8.42 3.17 -6.99
N ILE A 36 7.65 2.14 -6.65
CA ILE A 36 6.44 1.74 -7.39
C ILE A 36 5.36 2.83 -7.28
N ILE A 37 5.12 3.36 -6.07
CA ILE A 37 4.15 4.44 -5.84
C ILE A 37 4.57 5.71 -6.58
N SER A 38 5.81 6.15 -6.39
CA SER A 38 6.33 7.34 -7.07
C SER A 38 6.36 7.17 -8.58
N GLY A 39 6.70 5.98 -9.07
CA GLY A 39 6.70 5.64 -10.49
C GLY A 39 5.31 5.74 -11.12
N GLY A 40 4.26 5.28 -10.42
CA GLY A 40 2.87 5.44 -10.85
C GLY A 40 2.45 6.91 -10.98
N ALA A 41 2.73 7.71 -9.95
CA ALA A 41 2.45 9.14 -9.98
C ALA A 41 3.24 9.87 -11.08
N MET A 42 4.50 9.50 -11.29
CA MET A 42 5.36 10.07 -12.32
C MET A 42 4.90 9.69 -13.73
N ALA A 43 4.38 8.48 -13.94
CA ALA A 43 3.77 8.08 -15.20
C ALA A 43 2.53 8.92 -15.53
N VAL A 44 1.66 9.17 -14.55
CA VAL A 44 0.51 10.10 -14.69
C VAL A 44 1.00 11.51 -15.00
N SER A 45 2.05 11.97 -14.32
CA SER A 45 2.65 13.29 -14.58
C SER A 45 3.17 13.41 -16.01
N LEU A 46 3.78 12.36 -16.56
CA LEU A 46 4.27 12.36 -17.94
C LEU A 46 3.11 12.37 -18.95
N LEU A 47 2.05 11.61 -18.69
CA LEU A 47 0.83 11.65 -19.51
C LEU A 47 0.14 13.03 -19.45
N GLY A 48 0.08 13.65 -18.28
CA GLY A 48 -0.42 15.02 -18.13
C GLY A 48 0.45 16.02 -18.87
N ALA A 49 1.77 15.90 -18.74
CA ALA A 49 2.74 16.78 -19.39
C ALA A 49 2.66 16.69 -20.93
N THR A 50 2.47 15.49 -21.49
CA THR A 50 2.31 15.31 -22.94
C THR A 50 1.00 15.89 -23.49
N ARG A 51 -0.07 15.94 -22.67
CA ARG A 51 -1.38 16.48 -23.09
C ARG A 51 -1.54 17.97 -22.85
N TYR A 52 -1.08 18.45 -21.71
CA TYR A 52 -1.36 19.80 -21.21
C TYR A 52 -0.11 20.66 -21.03
N GLY A 53 1.09 20.07 -21.11
CA GLY A 53 2.37 20.73 -20.84
C GLY A 53 2.88 20.49 -19.41
N LEU A 54 4.20 20.65 -19.23
CA LEU A 54 4.89 20.44 -17.95
C LEU A 54 4.44 21.43 -16.86
N ASP A 55 4.24 22.70 -17.24
CA ASP A 55 3.85 23.77 -16.30
C ASP A 55 2.33 23.89 -16.12
N SER A 56 1.55 22.95 -16.67
CA SER A 56 0.10 23.00 -16.58
C SER A 56 -0.38 22.71 -15.15
N PRO A 57 -1.27 23.55 -14.59
CA PRO A 57 -1.97 23.27 -13.34
C PRO A 57 -2.72 21.93 -13.33
N ILE A 58 -3.16 21.45 -14.50
CA ILE A 58 -3.86 20.17 -14.67
C ILE A 58 -2.89 19.02 -14.44
N THR A 59 -1.70 19.07 -15.05
CA THR A 59 -0.65 18.05 -14.86
C THR A 59 -0.29 17.90 -13.38
N ARG A 60 -0.06 19.02 -12.68
CA ARG A 60 0.27 19.01 -11.24
C ARG A 60 -0.86 18.41 -10.39
N THR A 61 -2.10 18.71 -10.74
CA THR A 61 -3.29 18.13 -10.10
C THR A 61 -3.34 16.62 -10.27
N MET A 62 -3.20 16.14 -11.50
CA MET A 62 -3.25 14.70 -11.80
C MET A 62 -2.14 13.94 -11.07
N THR A 63 -0.95 14.51 -10.99
CA THR A 63 0.19 13.94 -10.24
C THR A 63 -0.08 13.90 -8.73
N PHE A 64 -0.58 14.99 -8.16
CA PHE A 64 -0.89 15.05 -6.73
C PHE A 64 -1.97 14.04 -6.34
N GLU A 65 -3.08 14.02 -7.08
CA GLU A 65 -4.21 13.13 -6.78
C GLU A 65 -3.86 11.65 -6.97
N SER A 66 -3.06 11.30 -7.99
CA SER A 66 -2.63 9.92 -8.20
C SER A 66 -1.69 9.46 -7.09
N LEU A 67 -0.83 10.34 -6.59
CA LEU A 67 0.03 10.06 -5.45
C LEU A 67 -0.80 9.85 -4.17
N VAL A 68 -1.74 10.75 -3.86
CA VAL A 68 -2.60 10.62 -2.67
C VAL A 68 -3.41 9.31 -2.72
N MET A 69 -3.96 8.99 -3.89
CA MET A 69 -4.69 7.73 -4.10
C MET A 69 -3.78 6.52 -3.85
N ALA A 70 -2.58 6.51 -4.41
CA ALA A 70 -1.61 5.43 -4.19
C ALA A 70 -1.22 5.28 -2.71
N GLN A 71 -1.06 6.38 -1.98
CA GLN A 71 -0.75 6.36 -0.55
C GLN A 71 -1.91 5.82 0.30
N LEU A 72 -3.16 6.18 -0.02
CA LEU A 72 -4.33 5.62 0.68
C LEU A 72 -4.47 4.11 0.45
N LEU A 73 -4.28 3.64 -0.78
CA LEU A 73 -4.29 2.20 -1.09
C LEU A 73 -3.12 1.47 -0.44
N HIS A 74 -1.94 2.08 -0.42
CA HIS A 74 -0.79 1.54 0.29
C HIS A 74 -1.02 1.45 1.80
N ALA A 75 -1.71 2.41 2.40
CA ALA A 75 -2.11 2.39 3.81
C ALA A 75 -3.04 1.20 4.13
N ILE A 76 -3.95 0.84 3.21
CA ILE A 76 -4.79 -0.37 3.34
C ILE A 76 -3.91 -1.63 3.37
N THR A 77 -2.89 -1.69 2.50
CA THR A 77 -2.03 -2.89 2.33
C THR A 77 -1.03 -3.07 3.45
N SER A 78 -0.49 -1.97 3.98
CA SER A 78 0.50 -1.96 5.06
C SER A 78 -0.07 -2.43 6.40
N ARG A 79 -1.40 -2.36 6.58
CA ARG A 79 -2.07 -3.09 7.69
C ARG A 79 -1.88 -4.61 7.58
N SER A 80 -1.62 -5.11 6.38
CA SER A 80 -1.58 -6.54 6.06
C SER A 80 -0.16 -7.08 5.97
N ASP A 81 0.78 -6.65 6.81
CA ASP A 81 2.20 -7.02 6.70
C ASP A 81 2.53 -8.53 6.81
N ARG A 82 1.57 -9.38 7.19
CA ARG A 82 1.76 -10.84 7.28
C ARG A 82 0.86 -11.71 6.38
N HIS A 83 -0.13 -11.14 5.69
CA HIS A 83 -1.02 -11.88 4.79
C HIS A 83 -1.40 -11.00 3.60
N SER A 84 -1.41 -11.50 2.37
CA SER A 84 -2.02 -10.81 1.22
C SER A 84 -3.51 -10.55 1.49
N ILE A 85 -4.07 -9.44 0.99
CA ILE A 85 -5.50 -9.11 1.08
C ILE A 85 -6.33 -10.16 0.31
N LEU A 86 -5.70 -10.88 -0.62
CA LEU A 86 -6.22 -12.04 -1.34
C LEU A 86 -6.12 -13.36 -0.57
N ASP A 87 -5.51 -13.38 0.60
CA ASP A 87 -5.34 -14.60 1.38
C ASP A 87 -6.62 -14.95 2.18
N ARG A 88 -6.92 -16.25 2.25
CA ARG A 88 -8.24 -16.80 2.60
C ARG A 88 -8.54 -16.83 4.11
N SER A 89 -7.70 -16.25 4.95
CA SER A 89 -7.84 -16.30 6.41
C SER A 89 -8.20 -14.91 6.97
N PRO A 90 -9.50 -14.62 7.20
CA PRO A 90 -9.93 -13.29 7.61
C PRO A 90 -9.56 -13.01 9.07
N ARG A 91 -8.71 -12.00 9.30
CA ARG A 91 -8.58 -11.36 10.61
C ARG A 91 -9.85 -10.57 10.94
N PRO A 92 -10.20 -10.41 12.24
CA PRO A 92 -11.38 -9.66 12.64
C PRO A 92 -11.33 -8.22 12.06
N PRO A 93 -12.41 -7.77 11.40
CA PRO A 93 -12.45 -6.46 10.75
C PRO A 93 -12.35 -5.33 11.79
N ASN A 94 -11.45 -4.37 11.57
CA ASN A 94 -11.38 -3.17 12.40
C ASN A 94 -12.23 -2.07 11.76
N HIS A 95 -13.47 -1.94 12.21
CA HIS A 95 -14.43 -0.98 11.69
C HIS A 95 -13.94 0.47 11.82
N ALA A 96 -13.17 0.80 12.86
CA ALA A 96 -12.62 2.14 13.03
C ALA A 96 -11.61 2.48 11.92
N LEU A 97 -10.80 1.51 11.50
CA LEU A 97 -9.84 1.70 10.42
C LEU A 97 -10.55 1.84 9.07
N SER A 98 -11.54 0.98 8.79
CA SER A 98 -12.37 1.10 7.58
C SER A 98 -13.08 2.44 7.50
N LEU A 99 -13.56 2.96 8.64
CA LEU A 99 -14.19 4.27 8.73
C LEU A 99 -13.18 5.40 8.43
N ILE A 100 -11.97 5.34 8.98
CA ILE A 100 -10.93 6.35 8.73
C ILE A 100 -10.53 6.35 7.25
N ILE A 101 -10.30 5.18 6.66
CA ILE A 101 -9.92 5.05 5.25
C ILE A 101 -11.06 5.53 4.34
N GLY A 102 -12.30 5.11 4.63
CA GLY A 102 -13.48 5.58 3.92
C GLY A 102 -13.67 7.09 4.05
N GLY A 103 -13.43 7.64 5.24
CA GLY A 103 -13.43 9.08 5.51
C GLY A 103 -12.35 9.81 4.70
N SER A 104 -11.14 9.27 4.62
CA SER A 104 -10.06 9.83 3.79
C SER A 104 -10.40 9.80 2.30
N MET A 105 -10.98 8.71 1.79
CA MET A 105 -11.49 8.65 0.41
C MET A 105 -12.61 9.67 0.17
N ALA A 106 -13.51 9.86 1.12
CA ALA A 106 -14.60 10.84 1.02
C ALA A 106 -14.05 12.28 1.02
N VAL A 107 -13.06 12.58 1.86
CA VAL A 107 -12.37 13.88 1.86
C VAL A 107 -11.64 14.09 0.54
N GLN A 108 -10.95 13.07 0.02
CA GLN A 108 -10.27 13.17 -1.28
C GLN A 108 -11.26 13.44 -2.43
N ALA A 109 -12.39 12.73 -2.48
CA ALA A 109 -13.46 13.02 -3.44
C ALA A 109 -14.04 14.43 -3.24
N GLY A 110 -14.18 14.88 -1.98
CA GLY A 110 -14.56 16.24 -1.63
C GLY A 110 -13.59 17.29 -2.15
N CYS A 111 -12.28 17.02 -2.11
CA CYS A 111 -11.26 17.90 -2.69
C CYS A 111 -11.41 18.07 -4.21
N LEU A 112 -11.93 17.07 -4.93
CA LEU A 112 -12.19 17.17 -6.38
C LEU A 112 -13.53 17.83 -6.72
N LEU A 113 -14.57 17.58 -5.91
CA LEU A 113 -15.93 18.04 -6.19
C LEU A 113 -16.20 19.46 -5.66
N ILE A 114 -15.60 19.84 -4.54
CA ILE A 114 -15.91 21.10 -3.86
C ILE A 114 -14.90 22.18 -4.29
N PRO A 115 -15.35 23.25 -4.98
CA PRO A 115 -14.46 24.28 -5.51
C PRO A 115 -13.68 25.05 -4.43
N PHE A 116 -14.20 25.09 -3.20
CA PHE A 116 -13.51 25.69 -2.05
C PHE A 116 -12.18 24.99 -1.73
N PHE A 117 -12.19 23.65 -1.61
CA PHE A 117 -10.98 22.88 -1.34
C PHE A 117 -10.00 22.93 -2.51
N ARG A 118 -10.52 22.95 -3.75
CA ARG A 118 -9.68 23.12 -4.96
C ARG A 118 -8.94 24.44 -4.96
N ARG A 119 -9.61 25.53 -4.59
CA ARG A 119 -8.99 26.85 -4.49
C ARG A 119 -7.98 26.92 -3.34
N LEU A 120 -8.26 26.29 -2.21
CA LEU A 120 -7.34 26.23 -1.08
C LEU A 120 -6.06 25.44 -1.41
N LEU A 121 -6.20 24.33 -2.11
CA LEU A 121 -5.10 23.44 -2.49
C LEU A 121 -4.42 23.84 -3.82
N GLY A 122 -4.94 24.83 -4.53
CA GLY A 122 -4.39 25.28 -5.83
C GLY A 122 -4.51 24.24 -6.93
N ILE A 123 -5.63 23.51 -6.96
CA ILE A 123 -5.92 22.37 -7.82
C ILE A 123 -6.82 22.79 -9.00
N ALA A 124 -6.45 22.40 -10.21
CA ALA A 124 -7.17 22.70 -11.44
C ALA A 124 -8.37 21.75 -11.64
N PRO A 125 -9.43 22.17 -12.36
CA PRO A 125 -10.48 21.24 -12.78
C PRO A 125 -9.88 20.18 -13.69
N ILE A 126 -10.07 18.91 -13.32
CA ILE A 126 -9.74 17.78 -14.17
C ILE A 126 -11.00 17.31 -14.90
N THR A 127 -10.85 16.88 -16.15
CA THR A 127 -11.94 16.28 -16.92
C THR A 127 -12.23 14.88 -16.39
N GLY A 128 -13.41 14.30 -16.66
CA GLY A 128 -13.72 12.93 -16.26
C GLY A 128 -12.69 11.89 -16.76
N THR A 129 -12.16 12.09 -17.97
CA THR A 129 -11.09 11.24 -18.53
C THR A 129 -9.78 11.34 -17.74
N ASP A 130 -9.43 12.55 -17.30
CA ASP A 130 -8.21 12.80 -16.53
C ASP A 130 -8.33 12.18 -15.13
N ALA A 131 -9.53 12.26 -14.53
CA ALA A 131 -9.82 11.57 -13.28
C ALA A 131 -9.64 10.06 -13.40
N ILE A 132 -10.09 9.43 -14.49
CA ILE A 132 -9.88 8.00 -14.74
C ILE A 132 -8.38 7.67 -14.83
N ILE A 133 -7.60 8.46 -15.57
CA ILE A 133 -6.14 8.26 -15.71
C ILE A 133 -5.44 8.40 -14.35
N THR A 134 -5.82 9.40 -13.57
CA THR A 134 -5.30 9.66 -12.22
C THR A 134 -5.63 8.51 -11.27
N LEU A 135 -6.87 8.03 -11.28
CA LEU A 135 -7.31 6.88 -10.48
C LEU A 135 -6.58 5.60 -10.91
N ALA A 136 -6.42 5.38 -12.21
CA ALA A 136 -5.66 4.25 -12.74
C ALA A 136 -4.19 4.31 -12.28
N GLY A 137 -3.55 5.47 -12.36
CA GLY A 137 -2.16 5.64 -11.92
C GLY A 137 -1.96 5.50 -10.41
N GLY A 138 -2.99 5.76 -9.59
CA GLY A 138 -2.96 5.50 -8.15
C GLY A 138 -3.24 4.04 -7.77
N THR A 139 -4.07 3.34 -8.55
CA THR A 139 -4.48 1.95 -8.30
C THR A 139 -3.51 0.91 -8.86
N LEU A 140 -2.84 1.20 -9.98
CA LEU A 140 -1.87 0.29 -10.60
C LEU A 140 -0.67 -0.05 -9.69
N PRO A 141 -0.02 0.91 -9.00
CA PRO A 141 1.01 0.64 -8.01
C PRO A 141 0.56 -0.36 -6.94
N PHE A 142 -0.67 -0.21 -6.46
CA PHE A 142 -1.27 -1.11 -5.47
C PHE A 142 -1.42 -2.53 -6.03
N LEU A 143 -1.99 -2.68 -7.23
CA LEU A 143 -2.14 -4.00 -7.85
C LEU A 143 -0.78 -4.67 -8.10
N ALA A 144 0.22 -3.91 -8.53
CA ALA A 144 1.57 -4.40 -8.72
C ALA A 144 2.20 -4.88 -7.39
N MET A 145 2.03 -4.12 -6.30
CA MET A 145 2.51 -4.50 -4.98
C MET A 145 1.80 -5.75 -4.45
N GLU A 146 0.48 -5.83 -4.61
CA GLU A 146 -0.30 -6.99 -4.16
C GLU A 146 0.07 -8.26 -4.94
N TRP A 147 0.32 -8.13 -6.25
CA TRP A 147 0.80 -9.24 -7.07
C TRP A 147 2.21 -9.71 -6.68
N MET A 148 3.13 -8.77 -6.39
CA MET A 148 4.47 -9.11 -5.88
C MET A 148 4.41 -9.82 -4.53
N LYS A 149 3.43 -9.47 -3.70
CA LYS A 149 3.20 -10.07 -2.38
C LYS A 149 2.63 -11.48 -2.48
N SER A 150 1.58 -11.70 -3.28
CA SER A 150 0.96 -13.01 -3.49
C SER A 150 1.96 -14.08 -3.99
N ARG A 151 2.92 -13.68 -4.83
CA ARG A 151 4.01 -14.58 -5.28
C ARG A 151 4.95 -14.99 -4.16
N ARG A 152 5.17 -14.12 -3.18
CA ARG A 152 6.08 -14.37 -2.06
C ARG A 152 5.45 -15.28 -1.01
N ASP A 153 4.17 -15.05 -0.69
CA ASP A 153 3.42 -15.87 0.27
C ASP A 153 3.36 -17.34 -0.18
N THR A 154 3.23 -17.59 -1.49
CA THR A 154 3.27 -18.94 -2.08
C THR A 154 4.64 -19.61 -1.88
N VAL A 155 5.74 -18.89 -2.12
CA VAL A 155 7.11 -19.43 -2.01
C VAL A 155 7.51 -19.68 -0.55
N ASP A 156 7.18 -18.76 0.35
CA ASP A 156 7.46 -18.92 1.78
C ASP A 156 6.65 -20.08 2.38
N GLY A 157 5.39 -20.26 1.94
CA GLY A 157 4.58 -21.42 2.29
C GLY A 157 5.25 -22.72 1.88
N GLU A 158 5.71 -22.82 0.63
CA GLU A 158 6.37 -24.02 0.10
C GLU A 158 7.68 -24.35 0.83
N LEU A 159 8.48 -23.34 1.22
CA LEU A 159 9.70 -23.50 2.01
C LEU A 159 9.42 -24.00 3.43
N VAL A 160 8.38 -23.49 4.09
CA VAL A 160 7.97 -23.95 5.43
C VAL A 160 7.51 -25.41 5.40
N TRP A 161 6.69 -25.78 4.41
CA TRP A 161 6.25 -27.18 4.25
C TRP A 161 7.41 -28.13 3.95
N THR A 162 8.39 -27.69 3.17
CA THR A 162 9.58 -28.48 2.86
C THR A 162 10.43 -28.71 4.11
N ARG A 163 10.71 -27.64 4.88
CA ARG A 163 11.44 -27.76 6.16
C ARG A 163 10.70 -28.59 7.20
N ALA A 164 9.37 -28.48 7.28
CA ALA A 164 8.56 -29.28 8.20
C ALA A 164 8.63 -30.79 7.85
N LYS A 165 8.59 -31.13 6.56
CA LYS A 165 8.80 -32.51 6.10
C LYS A 165 10.21 -33.02 6.39
N GLU A 166 11.21 -32.18 6.22
CA GLU A 166 12.62 -32.52 6.47
C GLU A 166 12.90 -32.73 7.97
N GLN A 167 12.30 -31.91 8.84
CA GLN A 167 12.33 -32.08 10.30
C GLN A 167 11.61 -33.34 10.78
N ALA A 168 10.49 -33.70 10.15
CA ALA A 168 9.77 -34.93 10.47
C ALA A 168 10.50 -36.21 10.02
N ASN A 169 11.47 -36.10 9.10
CA ASN A 169 12.19 -37.23 8.52
C ASN A 169 13.63 -37.39 9.05
N LEU A 170 14.03 -36.56 10.03
CA LEU A 170 15.30 -36.70 10.73
C LEU A 170 15.20 -37.88 11.71
N PRO A 171 16.12 -38.87 11.67
CA PRO A 171 16.14 -39.94 12.65
C PRO A 171 16.30 -39.33 14.04
N ALA A 172 15.45 -39.74 14.99
CA ALA A 172 15.53 -39.31 16.38
C ALA A 172 16.98 -39.51 16.84
N GLN A 173 17.67 -38.39 17.12
CA GLN A 173 19.04 -38.42 17.60
C GLN A 173 19.01 -39.10 18.98
N VAL A 174 19.53 -40.32 19.03
CA VAL A 174 19.68 -41.18 20.22
C VAL A 174 20.78 -40.63 21.12
#